data_AF-A0A3D4IN96-F1
#
_entry.id   AF-A0A3D4IN96-F1
#
_cell.length_a   1.000
_cell.length_b   1.000
_cell.length_c   1.000
_cell.angle_alpha   90.00
_cell.angle_beta   90.00
_cell.angle_gamma   90.00
#
_symmetry.space_group_name_H-M   'P 1'
#
loop_
_entity.id
_entity.type
_entity.pdbx_description
1 polymer ?
#
loop_
_entity_poly.entity_id
_entity_poly.type
_entity_poly.pdbx_seq_one_letter_code
_entity_poly.pdbx_strand_id
1 'polypeptide(L)'
;KLFYIASISIAFLLSLILFTKQGKTKADVILAFWLVIIGVHLAFYYASLVADPYYYPYLLVGYPFPLLHGPFLYFYTASLTNQHPYLKKHLAWHFIPVLLIYSVLIPFFLRPHSERLEVFANHGEGYEWFFMIHRILVLLSGVAYTILSLW
;
A
#
# COMPACT_ATOMS: atom_id res chain seq x y z
N LYS A 1 -12.43 -5.79 -15.49
CA LYS A 1 -13.32 -5.97 -14.32
C LYS A 1 -13.14 -7.35 -13.69
N LEU A 2 -13.37 -8.46 -14.42
CA LEU A 2 -13.21 -9.82 -13.89
C LEU A 2 -11.83 -10.09 -13.26
N PHE A 3 -10.74 -9.68 -13.92
CA PHE A 3 -9.38 -9.86 -13.39
C PHE A 3 -9.17 -9.19 -12.02
N TYR A 4 -9.63 -7.94 -11.83
CA TYR A 4 -9.50 -7.26 -10.54
C TYR A 4 -10.26 -7.99 -9.43
N ILE A 5 -11.50 -8.40 -9.69
CA ILE A 5 -12.31 -9.14 -8.72
C ILE A 5 -11.62 -10.46 -8.37
N ALA A 6 -11.16 -11.22 -9.37
CA ALA A 6 -10.44 -12.47 -9.15
C ALA A 6 -9.16 -12.26 -8.31
N SER A 7 -8.34 -11.25 -8.63
CA SER A 7 -7.12 -10.95 -7.88
C SER A 7 -7.39 -10.53 -6.44
N ILE A 8 -8.40 -9.67 -6.21
CA ILE A 8 -8.83 -9.26 -4.87
C ILE A 8 -9.29 -10.48 -4.07
N SER A 9 -10.17 -11.31 -4.64
CA SER A 9 -10.67 -12.52 -4.00
C SER A 9 -9.55 -13.50 -3.67
N ILE A 10 -8.62 -13.73 -4.60
CA ILE A 10 -7.48 -14.63 -4.37
C ILE A 10 -6.56 -14.08 -3.27
N ALA A 11 -6.28 -12.78 -3.25
CA ALA A 11 -5.44 -12.18 -2.20
C ALA A 11 -6.03 -12.39 -0.80
N PHE A 12 -7.34 -12.13 -0.62
CA PHE A 12 -8.02 -12.36 0.65
C PHE A 12 -8.13 -13.84 1.01
N LEU A 13 -8.43 -14.71 0.04
CA LEU A 13 -8.49 -16.15 0.26
C LEU A 13 -7.15 -16.72 0.73
N LEU A 14 -6.05 -16.38 0.03
CA LEU A 14 -4.71 -16.83 0.41
C LEU A 14 -4.28 -16.29 1.77
N SER A 15 -4.62 -15.02 2.07
CA SER A 15 -4.39 -14.45 3.39
C SER A 15 -5.12 -15.23 4.49
N LEU A 16 -6.39 -15.58 4.29
CA LEU A 16 -7.18 -16.38 5.22
C LEU A 16 -6.58 -17.79 5.44
N ILE A 17 -6.11 -18.43 4.37
CA ILE A 17 -5.45 -19.74 4.45
C ILE A 17 -4.17 -19.64 5.29
N LEU A 18 -3.34 -18.60 5.09
CA LEU A 18 -2.13 -18.40 5.88
C LEU A 18 -2.44 -18.08 7.36
N PHE A 19 -3.49 -17.31 7.63
CA PHE A 19 -3.93 -17.06 9.00
C PHE A 19 -4.47 -18.30 9.71
N THR A 20 -4.98 -19.30 8.98
CA THR A 20 -5.52 -20.55 9.57
C THR A 20 -4.52 -21.71 9.54
N LYS A 21 -3.40 -21.58 8.82
CA LYS A 21 -2.31 -22.58 8.76
C LYS A 21 -1.81 -22.99 10.15
N GLN A 22 -1.77 -24.29 10.44
CA GLN A 22 -1.13 -24.82 11.66
C GLN A 22 0.39 -24.72 11.54
N GLY A 23 1.09 -24.45 12.66
CA GLY A 23 2.56 -24.33 12.66
C GLY A 23 3.09 -23.17 11.80
N LYS A 24 2.31 -22.08 11.66
CA LYS A 24 2.67 -20.92 10.82
C LYS A 24 3.97 -20.25 11.29
N THR A 25 4.86 -20.01 10.34
CA THR A 25 6.15 -19.33 10.55
C THR A 25 5.97 -17.81 10.60
N LYS A 26 7.01 -17.07 10.98
CA LYS A 26 6.99 -15.60 10.90
C LYS A 26 6.78 -15.10 9.46
N ALA A 27 7.40 -15.76 8.49
CA ALA A 27 7.23 -15.43 7.07
C ALA A 27 5.77 -15.63 6.61
N ASP A 28 5.11 -16.70 7.08
CA ASP A 28 3.69 -16.94 6.78
C ASP A 28 2.81 -15.79 7.30
N VAL A 29 3.07 -15.32 8.53
CA VAL A 29 2.32 -14.20 9.13
C VAL A 29 2.54 -12.91 8.36
N ILE A 30 3.80 -12.58 8.02
CA ILE A 30 4.12 -11.37 7.25
C ILE A 30 3.45 -11.41 5.87
N LEU A 31 3.52 -12.56 5.18
CA LEU A 31 2.88 -12.75 3.89
C LEU A 31 1.36 -12.64 3.98
N ALA A 32 0.74 -13.18 5.04
CA ALA A 32 -0.70 -13.06 5.25
C ALA A 32 -1.14 -11.59 5.33
N PHE A 33 -0.45 -10.77 6.12
CA PHE A 33 -0.71 -9.33 6.19
C PHE A 33 -0.43 -8.62 4.88
N TRP A 34 0.67 -8.97 4.19
CA TRP A 34 0.99 -8.37 2.91
C TRP A 34 -0.10 -8.65 1.86
N LEU A 35 -0.66 -9.86 1.84
CA LEU A 35 -1.79 -10.22 0.97
C LEU A 35 -3.07 -9.44 1.33
N VAL A 36 -3.33 -9.15 2.60
CA VAL A 36 -4.42 -8.22 2.98
C VAL A 36 -4.16 -6.85 2.36
N ILE A 37 -2.95 -6.30 2.51
CA ILE A 37 -2.60 -4.99 1.95
C ILE A 37 -2.74 -4.97 0.43
N ILE A 38 -2.30 -6.04 -0.26
CA ILE A 38 -2.49 -6.20 -1.70
C ILE A 38 -3.99 -6.21 -2.06
N GLY A 39 -4.79 -7.02 -1.37
CA GLY A 39 -6.24 -7.10 -1.59
C GLY A 39 -6.95 -5.77 -1.39
N VAL A 40 -6.65 -5.06 -0.29
CA VAL A 40 -7.25 -3.75 0.00
C VAL A 40 -6.75 -2.69 -0.99
N HIS A 41 -5.47 -2.67 -1.35
CA HIS A 41 -4.92 -1.76 -2.37
C HIS A 41 -5.60 -1.95 -3.73
N LEU A 42 -5.71 -3.20 -4.20
CA LEU A 42 -6.43 -3.50 -5.45
C LEU A 42 -7.91 -3.14 -5.34
N ALA A 43 -8.55 -3.30 -4.18
CA ALA A 43 -9.94 -2.91 -3.97
C ALA A 43 -10.13 -1.40 -4.09
N PHE A 44 -9.26 -0.58 -3.49
CA PHE A 44 -9.29 0.88 -3.65
C PHE A 44 -9.07 1.28 -5.11
N TYR A 45 -8.09 0.68 -5.77
CA TYR A 45 -7.82 0.95 -7.18
C TYR A 45 -9.02 0.57 -8.06
N TYR A 46 -9.59 -0.63 -7.88
CA TYR A 46 -10.76 -1.06 -8.62
C TYR A 46 -11.97 -0.16 -8.35
N ALA A 47 -12.20 0.24 -7.08
CA ALA A 47 -13.22 1.20 -6.72
C ALA A 47 -13.03 2.53 -7.47
N SER A 48 -11.81 3.02 -7.61
CA SER A 48 -11.54 4.28 -8.35
C SER A 48 -11.87 4.20 -9.83
N LEU A 49 -11.88 2.99 -10.42
CA LEU A 49 -12.24 2.77 -11.82
C LEU A 49 -13.75 2.68 -12.06
N VAL A 50 -14.55 2.40 -11.03
CA VAL A 50 -15.98 2.08 -11.18
C VAL A 50 -16.92 2.93 -10.33
N ALA A 51 -16.41 3.58 -9.30
CA ALA A 51 -17.20 4.44 -8.42
C ALA A 51 -17.64 5.70 -9.16
N ASP A 52 -18.76 6.25 -8.69
CA ASP A 52 -19.18 7.60 -9.07
C ASP A 52 -18.08 8.61 -8.68
N PRO A 53 -17.77 9.61 -9.53
CA PRO A 53 -16.77 10.66 -9.24
C PRO A 53 -16.98 11.36 -7.89
N TYR A 54 -18.22 11.44 -7.40
CA TYR A 54 -18.56 11.94 -6.07
C TYR A 54 -17.74 11.26 -4.94
N TYR A 55 -17.36 9.99 -5.12
CA TYR A 55 -16.63 9.23 -4.11
C TYR A 55 -15.10 9.25 -4.27
N TYR A 56 -14.56 9.79 -5.37
CA TYR A 56 -13.11 9.78 -5.63
C TYR A 56 -12.26 10.39 -4.50
N PRO A 57 -12.65 11.53 -3.87
CA PRO A 57 -11.90 12.07 -2.76
C PRO A 57 -11.70 11.11 -1.59
N TYR A 58 -12.65 10.21 -1.32
CA TYR A 58 -12.53 9.24 -0.24
C TYR A 58 -11.60 8.08 -0.60
N LEU A 59 -11.53 7.71 -1.88
CA LEU A 59 -10.68 6.62 -2.36
C LEU A 59 -9.19 6.97 -2.33
N LEU A 60 -8.85 8.27 -2.23
CA LEU A 60 -7.48 8.76 -2.08
C LEU A 60 -6.77 8.19 -0.82
N VAL A 61 -7.52 7.69 0.16
CA VAL A 61 -6.95 7.02 1.34
C VAL A 61 -6.13 5.78 0.97
N GLY A 62 -6.45 5.11 -0.14
CA GLY A 62 -5.68 3.97 -0.65
C GLY A 62 -4.42 4.35 -1.42
N TYR A 63 -4.25 5.64 -1.75
CA TYR A 63 -3.15 6.14 -2.58
C TYR A 63 -1.75 5.87 -1.99
N PRO A 64 -1.51 5.92 -0.66
CA PRO A 64 -0.20 5.65 -0.09
C PRO A 64 0.18 4.15 -0.03
N PHE A 65 -0.77 3.23 -0.25
CA PHE A 65 -0.55 1.79 -0.09
C PHE A 65 0.57 1.18 -0.95
N PRO A 66 0.87 1.63 -2.18
CA PRO A 66 2.01 1.13 -2.95
C PRO A 66 3.33 1.16 -2.18
N LEU A 67 3.53 2.15 -1.31
CA LEU A 67 4.75 2.31 -0.50
C LEU A 67 4.91 1.22 0.58
N LEU A 68 3.84 0.50 0.92
CA LEU A 68 3.88 -0.63 1.85
C LEU A 68 4.50 -1.88 1.22
N HIS A 69 4.41 -2.05 -0.11
CA HIS A 69 4.81 -3.31 -0.74
C HIS A 69 6.31 -3.60 -0.62
N GLY A 70 7.16 -2.58 -0.75
CA GLY A 70 8.62 -2.73 -0.57
C GLY A 70 9.00 -3.25 0.83
N PRO A 71 8.60 -2.56 1.92
CA PRO A 71 8.83 -3.03 3.29
C PRO A 71 8.33 -4.46 3.54
N PHE A 72 7.11 -4.78 3.08
CA PHE A 72 6.57 -6.14 3.25
C PHE A 72 7.35 -7.21 2.47
N LEU A 73 7.80 -6.91 1.24
CA LEU A 73 8.67 -7.80 0.47
C LEU A 73 9.96 -8.10 1.24
N TYR A 74 10.61 -7.04 1.75
CA TYR A 74 11.86 -7.18 2.52
C TYR A 74 11.66 -7.98 3.80
N PHE A 75 10.62 -7.70 4.59
CA PHE A 75 10.37 -8.45 5.82
C PHE A 75 9.98 -9.90 5.56
N TYR A 76 9.22 -10.15 4.49
CA TYR A 76 8.87 -11.50 4.09
C TYR A 76 10.10 -12.30 3.70
N THR A 77 10.92 -11.78 2.79
CA THR A 77 12.14 -12.45 2.31
C THR A 77 13.15 -12.66 3.43
N ALA A 78 13.46 -11.63 4.22
CA ALA A 78 14.41 -11.74 5.32
C ALA A 78 13.93 -12.71 6.42
N SER A 79 12.62 -12.80 6.66
CA SER A 79 12.06 -13.81 7.56
C SER A 79 12.05 -15.22 6.96
N LEU A 80 12.02 -15.37 5.64
CA LEU A 80 12.02 -16.65 4.95
C LEU A 80 13.45 -17.22 4.86
N THR A 81 14.46 -16.36 4.72
CA THR A 81 15.87 -16.72 4.54
C THR A 81 16.69 -16.66 5.83
N ASN A 82 16.07 -16.33 6.97
CA ASN A 82 16.73 -16.13 8.27
C ASN A 82 17.86 -15.07 8.24
N GLN A 83 17.73 -14.02 7.41
CA GLN A 83 18.61 -12.86 7.40
C GLN A 83 18.40 -12.04 8.69
N HIS A 84 19.11 -12.38 9.76
CA HIS A 84 18.70 -12.06 11.14
C HIS A 84 19.09 -10.69 11.78
N PRO A 85 20.08 -9.88 11.36
CA PRO A 85 20.51 -8.75 12.22
C PRO A 85 19.71 -7.43 12.09
N TYR A 86 19.23 -7.05 10.90
CA TYR A 86 18.67 -5.70 10.67
C TYR A 86 17.17 -5.56 10.96
N LEU A 87 16.43 -6.66 11.01
CA LEU A 87 14.96 -6.69 11.15
C LEU A 87 14.39 -6.08 12.44
N LYS A 88 15.14 -6.07 13.56
CA LYS A 88 14.54 -5.82 14.88
C LYS A 88 14.63 -4.37 15.37
N LYS A 89 15.71 -3.64 15.06
CA LYS A 89 15.92 -2.30 15.64
C LYS A 89 15.22 -1.18 14.87
N HIS A 90 14.86 -1.40 13.60
CA HIS A 90 14.32 -0.34 12.75
C HIS A 90 13.03 -0.70 12.01
N LEU A 91 12.32 -1.76 12.42
CA LEU A 91 11.10 -2.25 11.74
C LEU A 91 10.09 -1.12 11.44
N ALA A 92 9.81 -0.27 12.43
CA ALA A 92 8.87 0.84 12.29
C ALA A 92 9.35 1.93 11.31
N TRP A 93 10.66 2.11 11.15
CA TRP A 93 11.23 3.15 10.30
C TRP A 93 10.94 2.91 8.81
N HIS A 94 10.82 1.64 8.42
CA HIS A 94 10.48 1.26 7.05
C HIS A 94 9.06 1.72 6.64
N PHE A 95 8.19 2.02 7.60
CA PHE A 95 6.83 2.52 7.36
C PHE A 95 6.71 4.04 7.45
N ILE A 96 7.78 4.76 7.84
CA ILE A 96 7.78 6.24 7.90
C ILE A 96 7.39 6.88 6.56
N PRO A 97 7.87 6.42 5.38
CA PRO A 97 7.46 7.02 4.12
C PRO A 97 5.94 7.05 3.91
N VAL A 98 5.24 6.00 4.35
CA VAL A 98 3.77 5.92 4.25
C VAL A 98 3.12 6.93 5.20
N LEU A 99 3.60 7.01 6.45
CA LEU A 99 3.09 7.96 7.43
C LEU A 99 3.27 9.41 6.97
N LEU A 100 4.41 9.74 6.37
CA LEU A 100 4.68 11.07 5.82
C LEU A 100 3.70 11.44 4.70
N ILE A 101 3.44 10.50 3.78
CA ILE A 101 2.44 10.73 2.72
C ILE A 101 1.04 10.94 3.30
N TYR A 102 0.65 10.16 4.32
CA TYR A 102 -0.61 10.41 5.03
C TYR A 102 -0.64 11.79 5.69
N SER A 103 0.44 12.20 6.36
CA SER A 103 0.54 13.52 6.98
C SER A 103 0.33 14.65 5.97
N VAL A 104 0.88 14.51 4.75
CA VAL A 104 0.68 15.46 3.66
C VAL A 104 -0.77 15.47 3.15
N LEU A 105 -1.48 14.34 3.21
CA LEU A 105 -2.89 14.25 2.80
C LEU A 105 -3.89 14.75 3.86
N ILE A 106 -3.50 14.84 5.14
CA ILE A 106 -4.41 15.30 6.22
C ILE A 106 -5.07 16.64 5.88
N PRO A 107 -4.34 17.71 5.48
CA PRO A 107 -4.95 18.98 5.12
C PRO A 107 -5.95 18.87 3.96
N PHE A 108 -5.71 17.97 3.00
CA PHE A 108 -6.65 17.71 1.91
C PHE A 108 -7.95 17.11 2.46
N PHE A 109 -7.86 16.07 3.31
CA PHE A 109 -9.03 15.40 3.87
C PHE A 109 -9.88 16.29 4.80
N LEU A 110 -9.28 17.30 5.42
CA LEU A 110 -9.98 18.25 6.27
C LEU A 110 -10.78 19.30 5.48
N ARG A 111 -10.58 19.43 4.17
CA ARG A 111 -11.35 20.37 3.34
C ARG A 111 -12.80 19.91 3.14
N PRO A 112 -13.74 20.85 2.95
CA PRO A 112 -15.10 20.54 2.51
C PRO A 112 -15.11 19.58 1.33
N HIS A 113 -16.11 18.68 1.29
CA HIS A 113 -16.19 17.68 0.23
C HIS A 113 -16.31 18.31 -1.17
N SER A 114 -17.00 19.44 -1.31
CA SER A 114 -17.11 20.21 -2.56
C SER A 114 -15.74 20.67 -3.09
N GLU A 115 -14.89 21.22 -2.22
CA GLU A 115 -13.53 21.64 -2.62
C GLU A 115 -12.67 20.46 -3.03
N ARG A 116 -12.78 19.32 -2.32
CA ARG A 116 -12.07 18.11 -2.70
C ARG A 116 -12.54 17.58 -4.05
N LEU A 117 -13.84 17.65 -4.34
CA LEU A 117 -14.38 17.26 -5.64
C LEU A 117 -13.87 18.13 -6.78
N GLU A 118 -13.77 19.44 -6.56
CA GLU A 118 -13.25 20.37 -7.56
C GLU A 118 -11.80 20.03 -7.95
N VAL A 119 -10.94 19.70 -6.98
CA VAL A 119 -9.58 19.23 -7.26
C VAL A 119 -9.60 17.99 -8.16
N PHE A 120 -10.48 17.02 -7.90
CA PHE A 120 -10.59 15.83 -8.74
C PHE A 120 -11.18 16.12 -10.13
N ALA A 121 -12.16 17.02 -10.22
CA ALA A 121 -12.75 17.46 -11.50
C ALA A 121 -11.72 18.19 -12.38
N ASN A 122 -10.80 18.94 -11.75
CA ASN A 122 -9.70 19.63 -12.41
C ASN A 122 -8.42 18.77 -12.48
N HIS A 123 -8.55 17.45 -12.51
CA HIS A 123 -7.45 16.50 -12.73
C HIS A 123 -6.29 16.61 -11.72
N GLY A 124 -6.58 16.99 -10.48
CA GLY A 124 -5.60 17.11 -9.41
C GLY A 124 -4.86 18.44 -9.38
N GLU A 125 -5.43 19.50 -9.96
CA GLU A 125 -4.84 20.84 -9.98
C GLU A 125 -4.40 21.29 -8.57
N GLY A 126 -3.16 21.77 -8.45
CA GLY A 126 -2.54 22.18 -7.20
C GLY A 126 -1.94 21.04 -6.36
N TYR A 127 -2.10 19.78 -6.77
CA TYR A 127 -1.56 18.58 -6.13
C TYR A 127 -0.63 17.76 -7.04
N GLU A 128 -0.21 18.30 -8.18
CA GLU A 128 0.65 17.64 -9.17
C GLU A 128 2.00 17.25 -8.55
N TRP A 129 2.56 18.16 -7.75
CA TRP A 129 3.81 17.94 -7.02
C TRP A 129 3.70 16.74 -6.08
N PHE A 130 2.56 16.57 -5.41
CA PHE A 130 2.32 15.45 -4.51
C PHE A 130 2.32 14.13 -5.27
N PHE A 131 1.59 14.06 -6.38
CA PHE A 131 1.53 12.87 -7.23
C PHE A 131 2.90 12.52 -7.84
N MET A 132 3.69 13.53 -8.22
CA MET A 132 5.05 13.34 -8.72
C MET A 132 5.98 12.77 -7.63
N ILE A 133 6.00 13.38 -6.44
CA ILE A 133 6.81 12.91 -5.30
C ILE A 133 6.42 11.50 -4.91
N HIS A 134 5.12 11.22 -4.77
CA HIS A 134 4.64 9.88 -4.42
C HIS A 134 5.12 8.84 -5.44
N ARG A 135 4.99 9.12 -6.74
CA ARG A 135 5.45 8.21 -7.82
C ARG A 135 6.94 7.92 -7.70
N ILE A 136 7.77 8.93 -7.49
CA ILE A 136 9.23 8.78 -7.31
C ILE A 136 9.50 7.90 -6.09
N LEU A 137 8.86 8.17 -4.95
CA LEU A 137 9.03 7.38 -3.73
C LEU A 137 8.64 5.91 -3.92
N VAL A 138 7.57 5.63 -4.67
CA VAL A 138 7.14 4.26 -4.97
C VAL A 138 8.18 3.53 -5.81
N LEU A 139 8.71 4.18 -6.86
CA LEU A 139 9.76 3.60 -7.70
C LEU A 139 11.04 3.34 -6.90
N LEU A 140 11.48 4.32 -6.11
CA LEU A 140 12.67 4.19 -5.26
C LEU A 140 12.48 3.09 -4.20
N SER A 141 11.31 3.04 -3.55
CA SER A 141 10.97 2.00 -2.58
C SER A 141 11.02 0.61 -3.21
N GLY A 142 10.40 0.42 -4.38
CA GLY A 142 10.42 -0.84 -5.11
C GLY A 142 11.85 -1.33 -5.39
N VAL A 143 12.70 -0.47 -5.95
CA VAL A 143 14.10 -0.81 -6.25
C VAL A 143 14.90 -1.07 -4.97
N ALA A 144 14.84 -0.16 -4.00
CA ALA A 144 15.63 -0.25 -2.77
C ALA A 144 15.30 -1.52 -1.97
N TYR A 145 14.02 -1.82 -1.77
CA TYR A 145 13.63 -3.02 -1.02
C TYR A 145 13.86 -4.31 -1.77
N THR A 146 13.81 -4.30 -3.11
CA THR A 146 14.21 -5.48 -3.90
C THR A 146 15.68 -5.79 -3.69
N ILE A 147 16.56 -4.78 -3.74
CA ILE A 147 18.00 -4.94 -3.49
C ILE A 147 18.25 -5.39 -2.05
N LEU A 148 17.59 -4.76 -1.06
CA LEU A 148 17.71 -5.15 0.34
C LEU A 148 17.25 -6.59 0.61
N SER A 149 16.32 -7.11 -0.19
CA SER A 149 15.82 -8.50 -0.06
C SER A 149 16.83 -9.55 -0.54
N LEU A 150 17.90 -9.15 -1.25
CA LEU A 150 18.93 -10.07 -1.74
C LEU A 150 20.02 -10.39 -0.72
N TRP A 151 20.12 -9.61 0.38
CA TRP A 151 21.23 -9.67 1.33
C TRP A 151 20.75 -9.94 2.76
#